data_AF-A0A090Z2L3-F1
#
_entry.id   AF-A0A090Z2L3-F1
#
_cell.length_a   1.000
_cell.length_b   1.000
_cell.length_c   1.000
_cell.angle_alpha   90.00
_cell.angle_beta   90.00
_cell.angle_gamma   90.00
#
_symmetry.space_group_name_H-M   'P 1'
#
loop_
_entity.id
_entity.type
_entity.pdbx_description
1 polymer ?
#
loop_
_entity_poly.entity_id
_entity_poly.type
_entity_poly.pdbx_seq_one_letter_code
_entity_poly.pdbx_strand_id
1 'polypeptide(L)'
;MTIGEIIDCLNRRESIAIIAKRLEMSPYTLSKKLRMIGYEYDGEQKKRIFIGDGEEPRHLQLQEATALQYAKTDYQLLIYEQLQSIYELLRKREELNFAIISKSTEKKKRTFSIGTEVLANLDAISEAKGIQKSKIVEEALKEFLQRYDFHDTSHLDR
;
A
#
# COMPACT_ATOMS: atom_id res chain seq x y z
N MET A 1 -0.67 -36.64 16.40
CA MET A 1 -2.13 -36.69 16.16
C MET A 1 -2.41 -35.72 15.03
N THR A 2 -3.17 -36.16 14.04
CA THR A 2 -3.59 -35.29 12.93
C THR A 2 -4.60 -34.26 13.42
N ILE A 3 -4.78 -33.20 12.64
CA ILE A 3 -5.76 -32.17 12.96
C ILE A 3 -7.18 -32.76 12.99
N GLY A 4 -7.51 -33.66 12.06
CA GLY A 4 -8.80 -34.34 12.02
C GLY A 4 -9.10 -35.09 13.32
N GLU A 5 -8.13 -35.85 13.84
CA GLU A 5 -8.26 -36.56 15.12
C GLU A 5 -8.50 -35.61 16.30
N ILE A 6 -7.77 -34.50 16.33
CA ILE A 6 -7.91 -33.48 17.38
C ILE A 6 -9.33 -32.88 17.36
N ILE A 7 -9.84 -32.53 16.18
CA ILE A 7 -11.17 -31.96 16.00
C ILE A 7 -12.25 -32.98 16.34
N ASP A 8 -12.09 -34.24 15.94
CA ASP A 8 -13.04 -35.30 16.26
C ASP A 8 -13.10 -35.56 17.77
N CYS A 9 -11.96 -35.59 18.46
CA CYS A 9 -11.90 -35.68 19.93
C CYS A 9 -12.64 -34.51 20.60
N LEU A 10 -12.37 -33.27 20.17
CA LEU A 10 -13.03 -32.07 20.72
C LEU A 10 -14.55 -32.10 20.48
N ASN A 11 -14.98 -32.50 19.28
CA ASN A 11 -16.39 -32.59 18.91
C ASN A 11 -17.12 -33.76 19.60
N ARG A 12 -16.38 -34.77 20.09
CA ARG A 12 -16.88 -35.84 20.97
C ARG A 12 -16.88 -35.45 22.45
N ARG A 13 -16.70 -34.16 22.77
CA ARG A 13 -16.68 -33.60 24.14
C ARG A 13 -15.49 -34.04 24.99
N GLU A 14 -14.40 -34.49 24.36
CA GLU A 14 -13.15 -34.66 25.11
C GLU A 14 -12.60 -33.29 25.52
N SER A 15 -12.11 -33.19 26.76
CA SER A 15 -11.60 -31.93 27.28
C SER A 15 -10.36 -31.47 26.52
N ILE A 16 -10.35 -30.21 26.11
CA ILE A 16 -9.19 -29.59 25.47
C ILE A 16 -7.92 -29.69 26.32
N ALA A 17 -8.06 -29.70 27.66
CA ALA A 17 -6.92 -29.84 28.56
C ALA A 17 -6.27 -31.24 28.47
N ILE A 18 -7.08 -32.28 28.27
CA ILE A 18 -6.60 -33.66 28.12
C ILE A 18 -5.85 -33.80 26.79
N ILE A 19 -6.44 -33.28 25.70
CA ILE A 19 -5.84 -33.33 24.37
C ILE A 19 -4.54 -32.51 24.34
N ALA A 20 -4.53 -31.31 24.93
CA ALA A 20 -3.35 -30.47 25.01
C ALA A 20 -2.22 -31.13 25.80
N LYS A 21 -2.54 -31.86 26.89
CA LYS A 21 -1.55 -32.64 27.65
C LYS A 21 -0.94 -33.77 26.83
N ARG A 22 -1.73 -34.50 26.01
CA ARG A 22 -1.21 -35.53 25.08
C ARG A 22 -0.29 -34.96 24.00
N LEU A 23 -0.51 -33.70 23.63
CA LEU A 23 0.27 -32.96 22.64
C LEU A 23 1.39 -32.11 23.27
N GLU A 24 1.67 -32.31 24.56
CA GLU A 24 2.73 -31.62 25.32
C GLU A 24 2.68 -30.09 25.20
N MET A 25 1.47 -29.50 25.20
CA MET A 25 1.30 -28.05 25.12
C MET A 25 0.18 -27.54 26.02
N SER A 26 0.14 -26.22 26.20
CA SER A 26 -0.94 -25.60 26.99
C SER A 26 -2.29 -25.62 26.22
N PRO A 27 -3.43 -25.68 26.92
CA PRO A 27 -4.75 -25.60 26.28
C PRO A 27 -4.96 -24.32 25.48
N TYR A 28 -4.37 -23.22 25.96
CA TYR A 28 -4.36 -21.94 25.26
C TYR A 28 -3.58 -22.02 23.94
N THR A 29 -2.39 -22.61 23.96
CA THR A 29 -1.55 -22.82 22.76
C THR A 29 -2.29 -23.67 21.73
N LEU A 30 -2.91 -24.77 22.15
CA LEU A 30 -3.70 -25.62 21.26
C LEU A 30 -4.86 -24.85 20.63
N SER A 31 -5.63 -24.10 21.43
CA SER A 31 -6.71 -23.25 20.89
C SER A 31 -6.23 -22.21 19.91
N LYS A 32 -5.11 -21.54 20.21
CA LYS A 32 -4.50 -20.53 19.34
C LYS A 32 -4.07 -21.13 18.01
N LYS A 33 -3.37 -22.27 18.03
CA LYS A 33 -2.94 -22.98 16.81
C LYS A 33 -4.12 -23.42 15.95
N LEU A 34 -5.16 -23.99 16.55
CA LEU A 34 -6.38 -24.37 15.82
C LEU A 34 -7.08 -23.17 15.18
N ARG A 35 -7.14 -22.03 15.89
CA ARG A 35 -7.70 -20.78 15.33
C ARG A 35 -6.89 -20.27 14.16
N MET A 36 -5.56 -20.27 14.28
CA MET A 36 -4.68 -19.88 13.16
C MET A 36 -4.98 -20.74 11.94
N ILE A 37 -5.05 -22.08 12.11
CA ILE A 37 -5.37 -23.02 11.03
C ILE A 37 -6.72 -22.74 10.37
N GLY A 38 -7.65 -22.08 11.05
CA GLY A 38 -8.98 -21.73 10.54
C GLY A 38 -10.12 -22.46 11.22
N TYR A 39 -9.90 -23.05 12.41
CA TYR A 39 -10.98 -23.67 13.19
C TYR A 39 -11.52 -22.74 14.26
N GLU A 40 -12.84 -22.59 14.27
CA GLU A 40 -13.58 -21.82 15.28
C GLU A 40 -14.62 -22.69 15.98
N TYR A 41 -15.04 -22.25 17.17
CA TYR A 41 -16.08 -22.92 17.92
C TYR A 41 -17.44 -22.33 17.54
N ASP A 42 -18.28 -23.17 16.95
CA ASP A 42 -19.68 -22.87 16.67
C ASP A 42 -20.52 -23.17 17.91
N GLY A 43 -21.09 -22.10 18.49
CA GLY A 43 -21.95 -22.17 19.67
C GLY A 43 -23.32 -22.81 19.41
N GLU A 44 -23.82 -22.76 18.18
CA GLU A 44 -25.10 -23.35 17.79
C GLU A 44 -24.96 -24.88 17.68
N GLN A 45 -23.93 -25.34 16.96
CA GLN A 45 -23.67 -26.76 16.78
C GLN A 45 -22.90 -27.40 17.94
N LYS A 46 -22.38 -26.59 18.87
CA LYS A 46 -21.52 -26.99 19.99
C LYS A 46 -20.31 -27.80 19.52
N LYS A 47 -19.72 -27.41 18.40
CA LYS A 47 -18.63 -28.11 17.71
C LYS A 47 -17.62 -27.10 17.21
N ARG A 48 -16.38 -27.56 17.02
CA ARG A 48 -15.41 -26.83 16.20
C ARG A 48 -15.63 -27.14 14.73
N ILE A 49 -15.72 -26.08 13.93
CA ILE A 49 -15.89 -26.13 12.48
C ILE A 49 -14.73 -25.40 11.80
N PHE A 50 -14.40 -25.82 10.58
CA PHE A 50 -13.41 -25.15 9.75
C PHE A 50 -14.07 -24.00 8.99
N ILE A 51 -13.52 -22.80 9.15
CA ILE A 51 -13.98 -21.56 8.49
C ILE A 51 -12.88 -20.95 7.60
N GLY A 52 -11.75 -21.63 7.44
CA GLY A 52 -10.63 -21.15 6.62
C GLY A 52 -10.88 -21.34 5.12
N ASP A 53 -10.10 -20.64 4.31
CA ASP A 53 -10.14 -20.77 2.86
C ASP A 53 -9.41 -22.03 2.39
N GLY A 54 -10.02 -22.77 1.46
CA GLY A 54 -9.44 -23.96 0.81
C GLY A 54 -9.93 -25.28 1.38
N GLU A 55 -9.18 -26.36 1.11
CA GLU A 55 -9.51 -27.68 1.66
C GLU A 55 -9.17 -27.78 3.16
N GLU A 56 -10.08 -28.40 3.92
CA GLU A 56 -9.90 -28.62 5.36
C GLU A 56 -8.64 -29.49 5.61
N PRO A 57 -7.63 -28.99 6.35
CA PRO A 57 -6.33 -29.66 6.50
C PRO A 57 -6.36 -30.80 7.52
N ARG A 58 -7.35 -31.70 7.46
CA ARG A 58 -7.56 -32.78 8.45
C ARG A 58 -6.41 -33.77 8.51
N HIS A 59 -5.74 -34.01 7.39
CA HIS A 59 -4.67 -35.01 7.26
C HIS A 59 -3.32 -34.53 7.79
N LEU A 60 -3.13 -33.21 7.93
CA LEU A 60 -1.86 -32.64 8.37
C LEU A 60 -1.66 -32.80 9.88
N GLN A 61 -0.39 -32.88 10.29
CA GLN A 61 -0.05 -32.72 11.70
C GLN A 61 -0.21 -31.25 12.11
N LEU A 62 -0.55 -31.01 13.38
CA LEU A 62 -0.76 -29.66 13.90
C LEU A 62 0.46 -28.73 13.68
N GLN A 63 1.68 -29.29 13.74
CA GLN A 63 2.93 -28.54 13.55
C GLN A 63 3.13 -28.11 12.09
N GLU A 64 2.86 -29.02 11.15
CA GLU A 64 3.00 -28.81 9.70
C GLU A 64 2.03 -27.73 9.21
N ALA A 65 0.76 -27.80 9.62
CA ALA A 65 -0.26 -26.83 9.21
C ALA A 65 0.07 -25.41 9.71
N THR A 66 0.59 -25.27 10.93
CA THR A 66 1.03 -23.95 11.41
C THR A 66 2.24 -23.42 10.64
N ALA A 67 3.20 -24.28 10.27
CA ALA A 67 4.38 -23.87 9.50
C ALA A 67 4.01 -23.40 8.08
N LEU A 68 3.07 -24.07 7.42
CA LEU A 68 2.55 -23.68 6.11
C LEU A 68 1.84 -22.32 6.14
N GLN A 69 1.22 -21.95 7.27
CA GLN A 69 0.62 -20.62 7.41
C GLN A 69 1.65 -19.52 7.66
N TYR A 70 2.73 -19.79 8.40
CA TYR A 70 3.85 -18.85 8.49
C TYR A 70 4.52 -18.63 7.13
N ALA A 71 4.50 -19.63 6.23
CA ALA A 71 4.96 -19.49 4.85
C ALA A 71 3.96 -18.73 3.95
N LYS A 72 2.71 -18.52 4.39
CA LYS A 72 1.66 -17.85 3.61
C LYS A 72 1.86 -16.33 3.70
N THR A 73 2.81 -15.86 2.88
CA THR A 73 3.23 -14.46 2.67
C THR A 73 4.07 -13.89 3.80
N ASP A 74 5.38 -13.76 3.54
CA ASP A 74 6.26 -12.94 4.37
C ASP A 74 5.92 -11.46 4.12
N TYR A 75 4.90 -10.98 4.85
CA TYR A 75 4.46 -9.59 4.77
C TYR A 75 5.60 -8.62 5.10
N GLN A 76 6.59 -9.02 5.91
CA GLN A 76 7.72 -8.15 6.22
C GLN A 76 8.59 -7.94 4.99
N LEU A 77 8.89 -9.01 4.25
CA LEU A 77 9.63 -8.94 2.99
C LEU A 77 8.86 -8.12 1.94
N LEU A 78 7.57 -8.38 1.77
CA LEU A 78 6.75 -7.65 0.81
C LEU A 78 6.69 -6.15 1.13
N ILE A 79 6.49 -5.79 2.41
CA ILE A 79 6.50 -4.39 2.86
C ILE A 79 7.86 -3.75 2.56
N TYR A 80 8.96 -4.46 2.83
CA TYR A 80 10.30 -3.96 2.56
C TYR A 80 10.53 -3.68 1.07
N GLU A 81 10.14 -4.60 0.17
CA GLU A 81 10.24 -4.41 -1.27
C GLU A 81 9.41 -3.21 -1.77
N GLN A 82 8.19 -3.05 -1.26
CA GLN A 82 7.33 -1.92 -1.62
C GLN A 82 7.93 -0.58 -1.14
N LEU A 83 8.46 -0.53 0.09
CA LEU A 83 9.15 0.65 0.61
C LEU A 83 10.38 1.01 -0.24
N GLN A 84 11.17 0.02 -0.63
CA GLN A 84 12.34 0.24 -1.49
C GLN A 84 11.95 0.84 -2.85
N SER A 85 10.88 0.33 -3.46
CA SER A 85 10.33 0.88 -4.71
C SER A 85 9.91 2.33 -4.55
N ILE A 86 9.21 2.67 -3.45
CA ILE A 86 8.80 4.05 -3.14
C ILE A 86 10.01 4.96 -3.02
N TYR A 87 11.05 4.56 -2.30
CA TYR A 87 12.28 5.36 -2.16
C TYR A 87 12.96 5.64 -3.51
N GLU A 88 13.07 4.65 -4.38
CA GLU A 88 13.66 4.83 -5.71
C GLU A 88 12.83 5.78 -6.59
N LEU A 89 11.49 5.71 -6.53
CA LEU A 89 10.61 6.62 -7.25
C LEU A 89 10.75 8.06 -6.75
N LEU A 90 10.83 8.24 -5.43
CA LEU A 90 11.05 9.56 -4.83
C LEU A 90 12.42 10.13 -5.22
N ARG A 91 13.48 9.32 -5.20
CA ARG A 91 14.83 9.74 -5.62
C ARG A 91 14.85 10.19 -7.09
N LYS A 92 14.25 9.42 -8.00
CA LYS A 92 14.16 9.78 -9.42
C LYS A 92 13.42 11.10 -9.64
N ARG A 93 12.36 11.36 -8.87
CA ARG A 93 11.62 12.62 -8.92
C ARG A 93 12.47 13.80 -8.44
N GLU A 94 13.23 13.63 -7.37
CA GLU A 94 14.15 14.65 -6.86
C GLU A 94 15.28 14.94 -7.85
N GLU A 95 15.87 13.91 -8.48
CA GLU A 95 16.89 14.07 -9.52
C GLU A 95 16.37 14.87 -10.72
N LEU A 96 15.14 14.59 -11.18
CA LEU A 96 14.44 15.36 -12.22
C LEU A 96 14.21 16.82 -11.80
N ASN A 97 13.70 17.04 -10.58
CA ASN A 97 13.47 18.38 -10.06
C ASN A 97 14.78 19.17 -9.91
N PHE A 98 15.85 18.53 -9.45
CA PHE A 98 17.18 19.14 -9.34
C PHE A 98 17.78 19.47 -10.71
N ALA A 99 17.59 18.62 -11.72
CA ALA A 99 18.00 18.90 -13.10
C ALA A 99 17.24 20.10 -13.70
N ILE A 100 15.97 20.29 -13.36
CA ILE A 100 15.16 21.44 -13.78
C ILE A 100 15.62 22.71 -13.05
N ILE A 101 15.86 22.63 -11.75
CA ILE A 101 16.29 23.77 -10.92
C ILE A 101 17.73 24.22 -11.27
N SER A 102 18.64 23.28 -11.53
CA SER A 102 20.03 23.62 -11.91
C SER A 102 20.13 24.27 -13.30
N LYS A 103 19.17 24.04 -14.21
CA LYS A 103 19.06 24.76 -15.50
C LYS A 103 18.36 26.13 -15.39
N SER A 104 17.70 26.46 -14.27
CA SER A 104 16.76 27.59 -14.18
C SER A 104 17.37 28.92 -13.74
N THR A 105 18.68 29.00 -13.46
CA THR A 105 19.33 30.26 -13.07
C THR A 105 19.61 31.18 -14.28
N GLU A 106 19.57 30.66 -15.50
CA GLU A 106 19.84 31.44 -16.71
C GLU A 106 18.55 31.98 -17.36
N LYS A 107 18.33 33.29 -17.27
CA LYS A 107 17.17 33.96 -17.89
C LYS A 107 17.48 34.39 -19.33
N LYS A 108 16.74 33.86 -20.30
CA LYS A 108 16.82 34.27 -21.72
C LYS A 108 15.70 35.25 -22.08
N LYS A 109 16.04 36.33 -22.77
CA LYS A 109 15.05 37.32 -23.26
C LYS A 109 14.40 36.82 -24.56
N ARG A 110 13.08 36.98 -24.65
CA ARG A 110 12.24 36.70 -25.82
C ARG A 110 11.18 37.79 -25.96
N THR A 111 10.87 38.16 -27.19
CA THR A 111 9.82 39.14 -27.52
C THR A 111 8.63 38.40 -28.13
N PHE A 112 7.43 38.75 -27.71
CA PHE A 112 6.18 38.16 -28.19
C PHE A 112 5.12 39.27 -28.31
N SER A 113 4.11 39.04 -29.16
CA SER A 113 2.99 39.95 -29.34
C SER A 113 1.84 39.54 -28.42
N ILE A 114 1.21 40.50 -27.74
CA ILE A 114 0.01 40.29 -26.91
C ILE A 114 -1.04 41.36 -27.16
N GLY A 115 -2.29 41.04 -26.83
CA GLY A 115 -3.39 41.99 -26.91
C GLY A 115 -3.13 43.23 -26.04
N THR A 116 -3.51 44.39 -26.56
CA THR A 116 -3.32 45.70 -25.91
C THR A 116 -4.00 45.77 -24.54
N GLU A 117 -5.18 45.18 -24.41
CA GLU A 117 -5.94 45.10 -23.15
C GLU A 117 -5.20 44.27 -22.09
N VAL A 118 -4.58 43.15 -22.49
CA VAL A 118 -3.81 42.28 -21.60
C VAL A 118 -2.53 42.98 -21.12
N LEU A 119 -1.87 43.72 -22.01
CA LEU A 119 -0.69 44.52 -21.66
C LEU A 119 -1.04 45.63 -20.67
N ALA A 120 -2.16 46.35 -20.88
CA ALA A 120 -2.62 47.38 -19.97
C ALA A 120 -2.93 46.83 -18.57
N ASN A 121 -3.57 45.66 -18.49
CA ASN A 121 -3.84 44.98 -17.22
C ASN A 121 -2.55 44.54 -16.52
N LEU A 122 -1.58 44.01 -17.26
CA LEU A 122 -0.28 43.63 -16.72
C LEU A 122 0.47 44.82 -16.12
N ASP A 123 0.41 45.97 -16.80
CA ASP A 123 1.04 47.22 -16.35
C ASP A 123 0.40 47.73 -15.05
N ALA A 124 -0.93 47.77 -14.99
CA ALA A 124 -1.67 48.16 -13.78
C ALA A 124 -1.35 47.25 -12.58
N ILE A 125 -1.26 45.93 -12.79
CA ILE A 125 -0.91 44.97 -11.72
C ILE A 125 0.55 45.13 -11.29
N SER A 126 1.47 45.38 -12.23
CA SER A 126 2.88 45.61 -11.96
C SER A 126 3.07 46.83 -11.06
N GLU A 127 2.37 47.93 -11.37
CA GLU A 127 2.40 49.17 -10.59
C GLU A 127 1.75 49.00 -9.22
N ALA A 128 0.55 48.41 -9.16
CA ALA A 128 -0.20 48.25 -7.92
C ALA A 128 0.52 47.34 -6.90
N LYS A 129 1.25 46.32 -7.37
CA LYS A 129 1.92 45.35 -6.49
C LYS A 129 3.42 45.59 -6.33
N GLY A 130 4.01 46.51 -7.10
CA GLY A 130 5.47 46.72 -7.11
C GLY A 130 6.26 45.50 -7.62
N ILE A 131 5.65 44.65 -8.44
CA ILE A 131 6.26 43.41 -8.96
C ILE A 131 6.68 43.64 -10.42
N GLN A 132 7.86 43.17 -10.80
CA GLN A 132 8.34 43.23 -12.18
C GLN A 132 7.43 42.45 -13.14
N LYS A 133 7.09 43.07 -14.29
CA LYS A 133 6.29 42.45 -15.36
C LYS A 133 6.80 41.06 -15.78
N SER A 134 8.13 40.92 -15.90
CA SER A 134 8.77 39.64 -16.25
C SER A 134 8.48 38.53 -15.23
N LYS A 135 8.47 38.85 -13.93
CA LYS A 135 8.15 37.89 -12.87
C LYS A 135 6.68 37.49 -12.90
N ILE A 136 5.78 38.43 -13.16
CA ILE A 136 4.34 38.14 -13.30
C ILE A 136 4.10 37.18 -14.47
N VAL A 137 4.71 37.47 -15.63
CA VAL A 137 4.60 36.61 -16.82
C VAL A 137 5.23 35.24 -16.56
N GLU A 138 6.37 35.18 -15.89
CA GLU A 138 7.05 33.92 -15.57
C GLU A 138 6.19 33.02 -14.67
N GLU A 139 5.56 33.56 -13.62
CA GLU A 139 4.68 32.79 -12.74
C GLU A 139 3.37 32.37 -13.43
N ALA A 140 2.75 33.27 -14.19
CA ALA A 140 1.55 32.93 -14.96
C ALA A 140 1.80 31.83 -16.00
N LEU A 141 2.97 31.87 -16.66
CA LEU A 141 3.36 30.85 -17.63
C LEU A 141 3.68 29.51 -16.95
N LYS A 142 4.34 29.51 -15.79
CA LYS A 142 4.57 28.29 -14.99
C LYS A 142 3.23 27.64 -14.60
N GLU A 143 2.30 28.43 -14.06
CA GLU A 143 0.99 27.94 -13.66
C GLU A 143 0.21 27.38 -14.86
N PHE A 144 0.25 28.08 -16.00
CA PHE A 144 -0.42 27.63 -17.22
C PHE A 144 0.16 26.30 -17.74
N LEU A 145 1.49 26.20 -17.86
CA LEU A 145 2.16 25.00 -18.38
C LEU A 145 1.99 23.78 -17.47
N GLN A 146 1.95 23.98 -16.14
CA GLN A 146 1.66 22.89 -15.20
C GLN A 146 0.32 22.21 -15.48
N ARG A 147 -0.68 22.92 -16.01
CA ARG A 147 -1.99 22.33 -16.36
C ARG A 147 -1.91 21.35 -17.52
N TYR A 148 -0.85 21.41 -18.34
CA TYR A 148 -0.63 20.51 -19.46
C TYR A 148 0.27 19.32 -19.12
N ASP A 149 1.19 19.47 -18.15
CA ASP A 149 2.05 18.36 -17.67
C ASP A 149 1.25 17.18 -17.07
N PHE A 150 0.00 17.40 -16.64
CA PHE A 150 -0.87 16.34 -16.09
C PHE A 150 -1.82 15.69 -17.12
N HIS A 151 -1.90 16.20 -18.35
CA HIS A 151 -2.87 15.69 -19.34
C HIS A 151 -2.30 14.71 -20.37
N ASP A 152 -0.99 14.46 -20.38
CA ASP A 152 -0.33 13.61 -21.39
C ASP A 152 -0.18 12.12 -21.00
N THR A 153 -1.00 11.62 -20.06
CA THR A 153 -1.10 10.18 -19.75
C THR A 153 -2.44 9.56 -20.15
N SER A 154 -3.27 10.25 -20.93
CA SER A 154 -4.63 9.79 -21.24
C SER A 154 -4.95 9.62 -22.74
N HIS A 155 -3.98 9.32 -23.59
CA HIS A 155 -4.26 8.83 -24.95
C HIS A 155 -3.27 7.76 -25.43
N LEU A 156 -3.36 6.58 -24.82
CA LEU A 156 -3.07 5.30 -25.47
C LEU A 156 -4.18 4.32 -25.07
N ASP A 157 -5.35 4.50 -25.68
CA ASP A 157 -6.34 3.44 -25.88
C ASP A 157 -7.44 3.96 -26.82
N ARG A 158 -7.21 3.77 -28.13
CA ARG A 158 -8.20 3.34 -29.13
C ARG A 158 -7.54 3.12 -30.49
#